data_AF-A0A3N5RY85-F1
#
_entry.id   AF-A0A3N5RY85-F1
#
_cell.length_a   1.000
_cell.length_b   1.000
_cell.length_c   1.000
_cell.angle_alpha   90.00
_cell.angle_beta   90.00
_cell.angle_gamma   90.00
#
_symmetry.space_group_name_H-M   'P 1'
#
loop_
_entity.id
_entity.type
_entity.pdbx_description
1 polymer ?
#
loop_
_entity_poly.entity_id
_entity_poly.type
_entity_poly.pdbx_seq_one_letter_code
_entity_poly.pdbx_strand_id
1 'polypeptide(L)'
;MERSEALALVREYVKNENLVRHMLAVEAAMRFYAEKLGEDVETWGNTGLLHDFDWEIHPNMETHPQAGAPILRERGVPESIIRAVLSHAEHTGIPR
;
A
#
# COMPACT_ATOMS: atom_id res chain seq x y z
N MET A 1 4.80 -2.18 11.71
CA MET A 1 4.42 -3.38 10.94
C MET A 1 5.66 -3.87 10.24
N GLU A 2 5.98 -5.14 10.42
CA GLU A 2 7.07 -5.81 9.71
C GLU A 2 6.66 -6.08 8.25
N ARG A 3 7.63 -6.06 7.33
CA ARG A 3 7.38 -6.33 5.90
C ARG A 3 6.65 -7.66 5.66
N SER A 4 6.95 -8.68 6.46
CA SER A 4 6.29 -10.00 6.37
C SER A 4 4.79 -9.92 6.67
N GLU A 5 4.38 -9.08 7.62
CA GLU A 5 2.97 -8.85 7.95
C GLU A 5 2.25 -8.10 6.82
N ALA A 6 2.91 -7.09 6.23
CA ALA A 6 2.39 -6.37 5.07
C ALA A 6 2.18 -7.31 3.87
N LEU A 7 3.15 -8.19 3.59
CA LEU A 7 3.05 -9.16 2.51
C LEU A 7 1.96 -10.21 2.78
N ALA A 8 1.79 -10.65 4.03
CA ALA A 8 0.72 -11.56 4.40
C ALA A 8 -0.66 -10.94 4.16
N LEU A 9 -0.83 -9.66 4.51
CA LEU A 9 -2.04 -8.89 4.25
C LEU A 9 -2.31 -8.78 2.74
N VAL A 10 -1.30 -8.44 1.93
CA VAL A 10 -1.42 -8.45 0.46
C VAL A 10 -1.90 -9.81 -0.05
N ARG A 11 -1.29 -10.90 0.40
CA ARG A 11 -1.65 -12.27 -0.01
C ARG A 11 -3.04 -12.70 0.47
N GLU A 12 -3.54 -12.10 1.53
CA GLU A 12 -4.89 -12.34 2.05
C GLU A 12 -5.95 -11.79 1.11
N TYR A 13 -5.79 -10.57 0.60
CA TYR A 13 -6.78 -9.87 -0.20
C TYR A 13 -6.55 -9.94 -1.72
N VAL A 14 -5.33 -10.25 -2.16
CA VAL A 14 -4.97 -10.33 -3.58
C VAL A 14 -4.57 -11.74 -3.97
N LYS A 15 -5.34 -12.36 -4.88
CA LYS A 15 -5.10 -13.71 -5.41
C LYS A 15 -4.45 -13.70 -6.79
N ASN A 16 -4.58 -12.62 -7.54
CA ASN A 16 -3.93 -12.44 -8.82
C ASN A 16 -2.43 -12.23 -8.64
N GLU A 17 -1.63 -13.23 -9.00
CA GLU A 17 -0.17 -13.16 -8.91
C GLU A 17 0.44 -11.99 -9.70
N ASN A 18 -0.19 -11.54 -10.79
CA ASN A 18 0.33 -10.38 -11.53
C ASN A 18 0.15 -9.09 -10.73
N LEU A 19 -0.95 -8.96 -9.99
CA LEU A 19 -1.16 -7.82 -9.10
C LEU A 19 -0.22 -7.88 -7.89
N VAL A 20 0.04 -9.07 -7.35
CA VAL A 20 1.08 -9.22 -6.32
C VAL A 20 2.46 -8.84 -6.84
N ARG A 21 2.83 -9.25 -8.05
CA ARG A 21 4.09 -8.86 -8.69
C ARG A 21 4.18 -7.34 -8.91
N HIS A 22 3.08 -6.68 -9.26
CA HIS A 22 2.99 -5.22 -9.35
C HIS A 22 3.32 -4.57 -8.00
N MET A 23 2.65 -4.98 -6.92
CA MET A 23 2.92 -4.43 -5.58
C MET A 23 4.36 -4.67 -5.12
N LEU A 24 4.94 -5.84 -5.41
CA LEU A 24 6.36 -6.13 -5.13
C LEU A 24 7.32 -5.25 -5.96
N ALA A 25 6.98 -4.94 -7.21
CA ALA A 25 7.77 -4.04 -8.05
C ALA A 25 7.73 -2.60 -7.53
N VAL A 26 6.56 -2.11 -7.12
CA VAL A 26 6.39 -0.78 -6.51
C VAL A 26 7.12 -0.70 -5.17
N GLU A 27 7.04 -1.73 -4.33
CA GLU A 27 7.86 -1.85 -3.12
C GLU A 27 9.35 -1.69 -3.43
N ALA A 28 9.88 -2.44 -4.40
CA ALA A 28 11.30 -2.37 -4.75
C ALA A 28 11.71 -0.96 -5.20
N ALA A 29 10.88 -0.29 -6.01
CA ALA A 29 11.12 1.09 -6.44
C ALA A 29 11.10 2.06 -5.24
N MET A 30 10.11 1.93 -4.35
CA MET A 30 9.99 2.78 -3.16
C MET A 30 11.19 2.61 -2.22
N ARG A 31 11.65 1.38 -1.99
CA ARG A 31 12.85 1.11 -1.17
C ARG A 31 14.10 1.75 -1.77
N PHE A 32 14.30 1.62 -3.07
CA PHE A 32 15.42 2.27 -3.78
C PHE A 32 15.40 3.79 -3.62
N TYR A 33 14.23 4.43 -3.79
CA TYR A 33 14.13 5.88 -3.63
C TYR A 33 14.30 6.33 -2.18
N ALA A 34 13.83 5.54 -1.21
CA ALA A 34 14.03 5.85 0.20
C ALA A 34 15.52 5.90 0.55
N GLU A 35 16.31 4.91 0.11
CA GLU A 35 17.76 4.92 0.29
C GLU A 35 18.42 6.13 -0.38
N LYS A 36 18.02 6.42 -1.63
CA LYS A 36 18.57 7.53 -2.41
C LYS A 36 18.28 8.90 -1.78
N LEU A 37 17.13 9.04 -1.12
CA LEU A 37 16.67 10.29 -0.51
C LEU A 37 17.00 10.40 0.99
N GLY A 38 17.54 9.34 1.60
CA GLY A 38 17.84 9.32 3.04
C GLY A 38 16.59 9.18 3.92
N GLU A 39 15.54 8.55 3.40
CA GLU A 39 14.26 8.33 4.06
C GLU A 39 14.17 6.93 4.69
N ASP A 40 13.12 6.69 5.48
CA ASP A 40 12.88 5.39 6.11
C ASP A 40 12.44 4.31 5.11
N VAL A 41 13.35 3.37 4.83
CA VAL A 41 13.19 2.32 3.81
C VAL A 41 12.00 1.41 4.09
N GLU A 42 11.73 1.08 5.35
CA GLU A 42 10.63 0.19 5.71
C GLU A 42 9.27 0.88 5.57
N THR A 43 9.14 2.14 5.97
CA THR A 43 7.93 2.94 5.76
C THR A 43 7.62 3.09 4.27
N TRP A 44 8.61 3.43 3.45
CA TRP A 44 8.45 3.57 2.00
C TRP A 44 8.14 2.24 1.33
N GLY A 45 8.87 1.18 1.68
CA GLY A 45 8.65 -0.17 1.16
C GLY A 45 7.24 -0.68 1.47
N ASN A 46 6.82 -0.59 2.74
CA ASN A 46 5.47 -0.99 3.14
C ASN A 46 4.38 -0.15 2.48
N THR A 47 4.61 1.16 2.28
CA THR A 47 3.68 2.02 1.52
C THR A 47 3.51 1.53 0.10
N GLY A 48 4.61 1.25 -0.61
CA GLY A 48 4.56 0.70 -1.96
C GLY A 48 3.95 -0.69 -2.03
N LEU A 49 4.21 -1.55 -1.04
CA LEU A 49 3.68 -2.91 -0.99
C LEU A 49 2.16 -2.94 -0.76
N LEU A 50 1.64 -2.02 0.05
CA LEU A 50 0.24 -2.02 0.47
C LEU A 50 -0.68 -1.18 -0.42
N HIS A 51 -0.17 -0.36 -1.34
CA HIS A 51 -0.99 0.68 -2.01
C HIS A 51 -2.26 0.15 -2.70
N ASP A 52 -2.18 -1.03 -3.34
CA ASP A 52 -3.27 -1.65 -4.10
C ASP A 52 -3.86 -2.92 -3.44
N PHE A 53 -3.59 -3.14 -2.14
CA PHE A 53 -3.93 -4.42 -1.49
C PHE A 53 -5.43 -4.76 -1.54
N ASP A 54 -6.30 -3.75 -1.58
CA ASP A 54 -7.76 -3.92 -1.54
C ASP A 54 -8.39 -3.92 -2.94
N TRP A 55 -7.61 -3.79 -4.01
CA TRP A 55 -8.14 -3.66 -5.37
C TRP A 55 -9.06 -4.82 -5.78
N GLU A 56 -8.76 -6.08 -5.40
CA GLU A 56 -9.62 -7.21 -5.77
C GLU A 56 -10.96 -7.23 -5.05
N ILE A 57 -11.04 -6.69 -3.83
CA ILE A 57 -12.29 -6.58 -3.06
C ILE A 57 -13.01 -5.24 -3.31
N HIS A 58 -12.31 -4.24 -3.84
CA HIS A 58 -12.81 -2.91 -4.19
C HIS A 58 -12.35 -2.48 -5.60
N PRO A 59 -12.78 -3.14 -6.69
CA PRO A 59 -12.17 -3.02 -8.02
C PRO A 59 -12.64 -1.80 -8.82
N ASN A 60 -12.87 -0.67 -8.15
CA ASN A 60 -13.29 0.57 -8.79
C ASN A 60 -12.83 1.80 -8.02
N MET A 61 -12.80 2.94 -8.70
CA MET A 61 -12.34 4.21 -8.14
C MET A 61 -13.29 4.78 -7.08
N GLU A 62 -14.57 4.36 -7.02
CA GLU A 62 -15.49 4.84 -5.99
C GLU A 62 -15.20 4.23 -4.62
N THR A 63 -14.57 3.05 -4.58
CA THR A 63 -14.30 2.33 -3.33
C THR A 63 -12.81 2.19 -3.02
N HIS A 64 -11.94 1.96 -3.99
CA HIS A 64 -10.49 1.90 -3.76
C HIS A 64 -9.85 3.30 -3.85
N PRO A 65 -8.90 3.67 -2.96
CA PRO A 65 -8.40 2.91 -1.81
C PRO A 65 -9.16 3.16 -0.49
N GLN A 66 -10.14 4.06 -0.48
CA GLN A 66 -10.82 4.53 0.74
C GLN A 66 -11.49 3.42 1.56
N ALA A 67 -12.02 2.38 0.92
CA ALA A 67 -12.64 1.24 1.58
C ALA A 67 -11.61 0.25 2.18
N GLY A 68 -10.36 0.27 1.71
CA GLY A 68 -9.25 -0.48 2.30
C GLY A 68 -8.65 0.18 3.55
N ALA A 69 -8.77 1.51 3.69
CA ALA A 69 -8.18 2.22 4.83
C ALA A 69 -8.63 1.71 6.22
N PRO A 70 -9.92 1.41 6.48
CA PRO A 70 -10.35 0.79 7.74
C PRO A 70 -9.65 -0.55 8.03
N ILE A 71 -9.46 -1.40 7.01
CA ILE A 71 -8.76 -2.69 7.14
C ILE A 71 -7.31 -2.46 7.57
N LEU A 72 -6.62 -1.50 6.95
CA LEU A 72 -5.25 -1.15 7.33
C LEU A 72 -5.16 -0.65 8.78
N ARG A 73 -6.14 0.15 9.23
CA ARG A 73 -6.22 0.62 10.63
C ARG A 73 -6.40 -0.52 11.60
N GLU A 74 -7.31 -1.45 11.31
CA GLU A 74 -7.56 -2.63 12.14
C GLU A 74 -6.32 -3.53 12.26
N ARG A 75 -5.46 -3.52 11.23
CA ARG A 75 -4.19 -4.25 11.20
C ARG A 75 -3.02 -3.51 11.85
N GLY A 76 -3.27 -2.33 12.44
CA GLY A 76 -2.24 -1.54 13.11
C GLY A 76 -1.23 -0.90 12.17
N VAL A 77 -1.58 -0.68 10.90
CA VAL A 77 -0.72 0.04 9.96
C VAL A 77 -0.63 1.51 10.38
N PRO A 78 0.58 2.12 10.42
CA PRO A 78 0.74 3.53 10.79
C PRO A 78 -0.08 4.46 9.89
N GLU A 79 -0.73 5.48 10.48
CA GLU A 79 -1.54 6.45 9.73
C GLU A 79 -0.75 7.20 8.65
N SER A 80 0.57 7.36 8.80
CA SER A 80 1.43 7.94 7.75
C SER A 80 1.40 7.10 6.47
N ILE A 81 1.47 5.78 6.59
CA ILE A 81 1.36 4.84 5.47
C ILE A 81 -0.06 4.86 4.91
N ILE A 82 -1.09 4.77 5.77
CA ILE A 82 -2.50 4.80 5.33
C ILE A 82 -2.80 6.08 4.57
N ARG A 83 -2.33 7.22 5.06
CA ARG A 83 -2.47 8.52 4.40
C ARG A 83 -1.78 8.54 3.03
N ALA A 84 -0.59 7.95 2.92
CA ALA A 84 0.14 7.84 1.64
C ALA A 84 -0.57 6.89 0.66
N VAL A 85 -1.14 5.80 1.14
CA VAL A 85 -2.02 4.93 0.34
C VAL A 85 -3.23 5.72 -0.12
N LEU A 86 -3.91 6.49 0.73
CA LEU A 86 -5.05 7.28 0.28
C LEU A 86 -4.69 8.36 -0.77
N SER A 87 -3.49 8.96 -0.69
CA SER A 87 -3.05 10.01 -1.62
C SER A 87 -2.58 9.50 -2.98
N HIS A 88 -2.39 8.19 -3.17
CA HIS A 88 -1.97 7.67 -4.47
C HIS A 88 -3.07 7.82 -5.53
N ALA A 89 -4.34 7.82 -5.11
CA ALA A 89 -5.49 7.96 -5.98
C ALA A 89 -6.07 9.39 -5.94
N GLU A 90 -6.16 10.04 -7.10
CA GLU A 90 -6.53 11.47 -7.19
C GLU A 90 -7.96 11.76 -6.70
N HIS A 91 -8.89 10.83 -6.88
CA HIS A 91 -10.30 11.00 -6.51
C HIS A 91 -10.55 11.05 -5.00
N THR A 92 -9.57 10.71 -4.17
CA THR A 92 -9.70 10.82 -2.71
C THR A 92 -9.63 12.26 -2.23
N GLY A 93 -9.11 13.19 -3.05
CA GLY A 93 -8.87 14.58 -2.68
C GLY A 93 -7.75 14.77 -1.65
N ILE A 94 -6.99 13.72 -1.34
CA ILE A 94 -5.92 13.75 -0.35
C ILE A 94 -4.58 14.12 -1.03
N PRO A 95 -3.93 15.24 -0.67
CA PRO A 95 -2.69 15.66 -1.32
C PRO A 95 -1.52 14.70 -1.05
N ARG A 96 -0.65 14.54 -2.06
CA ARG A 96 0.64 13.83 -1.97
C ARG A 96 1.71 14.70 -1.34
#